data_AF-A0A3B9IMA7-F1
#
_entry.id   AF-A0A3B9IMA7-F1
#
_cell.length_a   1.000
_cell.length_b   1.000
_cell.length_c   1.000
_cell.angle_alpha   90.00
_cell.angle_beta   90.00
_cell.angle_gamma   90.00
#
_symmetry.space_group_name_H-M   'P 1'
#
loop_
_entity.id
_entity.type
_entity.pdbx_description
1 polymer ?
#
loop_
_entity_poly.entity_id
_entity_poly.type
_entity_poly.pdbx_seq_one_letter_code
_entity_poly.pdbx_strand_id
1 'polypeptide(L)'
;MNADPRPQPPKIDLQKLAAAAAKPGASSAGASSAGAAADPARGRSAILFSIMLSLERAARRAPDVQSLRYVIVNETRRLLPYRQAALAEGAIRPKPVALSDVPGVERTAPYVTWLERVLGHLAAAHRDQVKALKAAPAPVPAAQPLAGAAPAPAPEAELLKPRLVTPADLPQELAEAWPELAAPHALLCPLADREGQVRGWLWLARDPGFAPADQVL
;
A
#
# COMPACT_ATOMS: atom_id res chain seq x y z
N MET A 1 -2.85 17.95 51.61
CA MET A 1 -2.98 16.61 51.00
C MET A 1 -2.19 16.60 49.71
N ASN A 2 -1.00 16.00 49.72
CA ASN A 2 -0.15 15.81 48.54
C ASN A 2 -0.77 14.74 47.64
N ALA A 3 -0.92 15.03 46.35
CA ALA A 3 -1.34 14.07 45.35
C ALA A 3 -0.17 13.15 44.99
N ASP A 4 -0.41 11.84 45.11
CA ASP A 4 0.52 10.75 44.82
C ASP A 4 0.76 10.65 43.30
N PRO A 5 2.02 10.67 42.79
CA PRO A 5 2.28 10.58 41.36
C PRO A 5 2.25 9.11 40.90
N ARG A 6 1.34 8.82 39.95
CA ARG A 6 1.27 7.51 39.27
C ARG A 6 2.62 7.14 38.63
N PRO A 7 3.11 5.88 38.78
CA PRO A 7 4.39 5.48 38.21
C PRO A 7 4.33 5.44 36.67
N GLN A 8 5.30 6.08 36.03
CA GLN A 8 5.47 6.00 34.57
C GLN A 8 6.16 4.68 34.18
N PRO A 9 5.73 4.02 33.09
CA PRO A 9 6.38 2.81 32.61
C PRO A 9 7.82 3.12 32.11
N PRO A 10 8.75 2.15 32.19
CA PRO A 10 10.14 2.38 31.84
C PRO A 10 10.29 2.73 30.36
N LYS A 11 11.00 3.83 30.08
CA LYS A 11 11.38 4.23 28.72
C LYS A 11 12.38 3.20 28.18
N ILE A 12 11.93 2.37 27.23
CA ILE A 12 12.81 1.48 26.49
C ILE A 12 13.55 2.33 25.46
N ASP A 13 14.84 2.54 25.67
CA ASP A 13 15.72 3.19 24.72
C ASP A 13 15.94 2.28 23.49
N LEU A 14 15.14 2.46 22.44
CA LEU A 14 15.29 1.73 21.17
C LEU A 14 16.68 1.94 20.55
N GLN A 15 17.37 3.05 20.84
CA GLN A 15 18.73 3.30 20.37
C GLN A 15 19.77 2.36 21.02
N LYS A 16 19.54 1.88 22.25
CA LYS A 16 20.41 0.88 22.89
C LYS A 16 20.23 -0.53 22.31
N LEU A 17 19.05 -0.87 21.80
CA LEU A 17 18.79 -2.16 21.15
C LEU A 17 19.43 -2.25 19.76
N ALA A 18 19.52 -1.13 19.02
CA ALA A 18 20.18 -1.09 17.72
C ALA A 18 21.72 -1.23 17.83
N ALA A 19 22.34 -0.70 18.89
CA ALA A 19 23.79 -0.75 19.08
C ALA A 19 24.32 -2.14 19.49
N ALA A 20 23.48 -3.03 20.00
CA ALA A 20 23.85 -4.41 20.33
C ALA A 20 24.02 -5.32 19.10
N ALA A 21 23.50 -4.92 17.93
CA ALA A 21 23.59 -5.67 16.68
C ALA A 21 24.88 -5.37 15.87
N ALA A 22 25.74 -4.45 16.33
CA ALA A 22 26.86 -3.92 15.56
C ALA A 22 28.25 -4.13 16.19
N LYS A 23 28.51 -5.32 16.76
CA LYS A 23 29.88 -5.74 17.07
C LYS A 23 30.18 -7.10 16.44
N PRO A 24 31.03 -7.17 15.41
CA PRO A 24 31.76 -8.40 15.12
C PRO A 24 32.87 -8.53 16.17
N GLY A 25 32.68 -9.45 17.11
CA GLY A 25 33.78 -9.99 17.90
C GLY A 25 34.65 -10.83 16.98
N ALA A 26 35.90 -10.42 16.79
CA ALA A 26 36.92 -11.31 16.24
C ALA A 26 37.26 -12.34 17.34
N SER A 27 36.96 -13.61 17.08
CA SER A 27 37.60 -14.70 17.79
C SER A 27 37.92 -15.85 16.85
N SER A 28 39.10 -16.40 17.11
CA SER A 28 39.73 -17.66 16.70
C SER A 28 39.04 -18.58 15.70
N ALA A 29 39.89 -19.04 14.77
CA ALA A 29 39.76 -20.19 13.89
C ALA A 29 39.12 -21.44 14.52
N GLY A 30 38.36 -22.19 13.70
CA GLY A 30 38.08 -23.60 13.96
C GLY A 30 36.80 -24.16 13.34
N ALA A 31 36.95 -24.82 12.20
CA ALA A 31 36.17 -25.98 11.71
C ALA A 31 34.67 -25.84 11.36
N SER A 32 34.44 -25.80 10.04
CA SER A 32 33.43 -26.50 9.25
C SER A 32 32.25 -27.19 9.95
N SER A 33 31.03 -26.75 9.62
CA SER A 33 29.96 -27.67 9.19
C SER A 33 29.18 -27.03 8.04
N ALA A 34 29.09 -27.76 6.93
CA ALA A 34 28.37 -27.38 5.74
C ALA A 34 26.86 -27.51 5.97
N GLY A 35 26.21 -26.41 6.31
CA GLY A 35 24.77 -26.23 6.11
C GLY A 35 24.58 -25.45 4.82
N ALA A 36 23.85 -26.01 3.85
CA ALA A 36 23.45 -25.29 2.65
C ALA A 36 22.78 -23.97 3.07
N ALA A 37 23.48 -22.86 2.88
CA ALA A 37 23.00 -21.54 3.24
C ALA A 37 21.69 -21.30 2.48
N ALA A 38 20.56 -21.34 3.20
CA ALA A 38 19.27 -21.02 2.63
C ALA A 38 19.36 -19.65 1.96
N ASP A 39 18.94 -19.56 0.69
CA ASP A 39 18.96 -18.32 -0.07
C ASP A 39 18.23 -17.22 0.73
N PRO A 40 18.90 -16.10 1.09
CA PRO A 40 18.28 -15.03 1.87
C PRO A 40 17.04 -14.45 1.18
N ALA A 41 16.93 -14.51 -0.15
CA ALA A 41 15.73 -14.12 -0.89
C ALA A 41 14.55 -15.08 -0.65
N ARG A 42 14.83 -16.39 -0.55
CA ARG A 42 13.84 -17.42 -0.23
C ARG A 42 13.33 -17.29 1.22
N GLY A 43 14.23 -16.96 2.15
CA GLY A 43 13.87 -16.65 3.53
C GLY A 43 12.97 -15.42 3.65
N ARG A 44 13.29 -14.33 2.94
CA ARG A 44 12.44 -13.12 2.89
C ARG A 44 11.06 -13.40 2.29
N SER A 45 10.99 -14.18 1.22
CA SER A 45 9.72 -14.54 0.57
C SER A 45 8.80 -15.33 1.51
N ALA A 46 9.36 -16.27 2.29
CA ALA A 46 8.60 -17.02 3.29
C ALA A 46 8.05 -16.12 4.41
N ILE A 47 8.82 -15.13 4.85
CA ILE A 47 8.39 -14.15 5.86
C ILE A 47 7.23 -13.29 5.32
N LEU A 48 7.37 -12.74 4.12
CA LEU A 48 6.32 -11.91 3.50
C LEU A 48 5.03 -12.71 3.30
N PHE A 49 5.13 -13.97 2.87
CA PHE A 49 3.98 -14.86 2.75
C PHE A 49 3.30 -15.11 4.10
N SER A 50 4.07 -15.34 5.17
CA SER A 50 3.51 -15.48 6.52
C SER A 50 2.82 -14.19 7.00
N ILE A 51 3.37 -13.02 6.68
CA ILE A 51 2.74 -11.73 6.98
C ILE A 51 1.43 -11.58 6.22
N MET A 52 1.41 -11.92 4.94
CA MET A 52 0.20 -11.90 4.11
C MET A 52 -0.90 -12.79 4.69
N LEU A 53 -0.59 -14.06 5.04
CA LEU A 53 -1.57 -14.94 5.69
C LEU A 53 -2.05 -14.41 7.04
N SER A 54 -1.16 -13.78 7.81
CA SER A 54 -1.54 -13.14 9.08
C SER A 54 -2.49 -11.96 8.86
N LEU A 55 -2.26 -11.13 7.84
CA LEU A 55 -3.12 -10.01 7.46
C LEU A 55 -4.47 -10.49 6.97
N GLU A 56 -4.49 -11.51 6.12
CA GLU A 56 -5.71 -12.12 5.59
C GLU A 56 -6.58 -12.68 6.73
N ARG A 57 -5.95 -13.33 7.72
CA ARG A 57 -6.65 -13.80 8.93
C ARG A 57 -7.15 -12.63 9.79
N ALA A 58 -6.37 -11.57 9.95
CA ALA A 58 -6.77 -10.38 10.71
C ALA A 58 -7.98 -9.69 10.05
N ALA A 59 -7.95 -9.49 8.73
CA ALA A 59 -9.04 -8.91 7.96
C ALA A 59 -10.33 -9.74 8.09
N ARG A 60 -10.25 -11.08 7.97
CA ARG A 60 -11.42 -11.96 8.14
C ARG A 60 -11.99 -12.01 9.55
N ARG A 61 -11.18 -11.72 10.56
CA ARG A 61 -11.57 -11.74 11.98
C ARG A 61 -11.95 -10.36 12.50
N ALA A 62 -11.87 -9.32 11.68
CA ALA A 62 -12.27 -7.98 12.09
C ALA A 62 -13.75 -8.00 12.54
N PRO A 63 -14.07 -7.57 13.76
CA PRO A 63 -15.41 -7.69 14.33
C PRO A 63 -16.42 -6.76 13.65
N ASP A 64 -15.94 -5.70 12.99
CA ASP A 64 -16.75 -4.69 12.32
C ASP A 64 -15.97 -4.02 11.18
N VAL A 65 -16.67 -3.19 10.41
CA VAL A 65 -16.11 -2.49 9.25
C VAL A 65 -15.00 -1.50 9.64
N GLN A 66 -15.10 -0.78 10.76
CA GLN A 66 -14.05 0.14 11.20
C GLN A 66 -12.77 -0.62 11.55
N SER A 67 -12.91 -1.75 12.26
CA SER A 67 -11.80 -2.64 12.57
C SER A 67 -11.11 -3.15 11.31
N LEU A 68 -11.88 -3.53 10.28
CA LEU A 68 -11.32 -3.92 8.99
C LEU A 68 -10.56 -2.77 8.32
N ARG A 69 -11.15 -1.56 8.28
CA ARG A 69 -10.50 -0.37 7.71
C ARG A 69 -9.19 -0.05 8.43
N TYR A 70 -9.16 -0.18 9.76
CA TYR A 70 -7.94 -0.02 10.56
C TYR A 70 -6.86 -1.03 10.14
N VAL A 71 -7.21 -2.31 10.02
CA VAL A 71 -6.28 -3.35 9.54
C VAL A 71 -5.72 -2.99 8.16
N ILE A 72 -6.57 -2.53 7.24
CA ILE A 72 -6.15 -2.16 5.89
C ILE A 72 -5.12 -1.01 5.91
N VAL A 73 -5.37 0.07 6.65
CA VAL A 73 -4.49 1.27 6.60
C VAL A 73 -3.33 1.23 7.59
N ASN A 74 -3.32 0.31 8.55
CA ASN A 74 -2.25 0.22 9.55
C ASN A 74 -1.44 -1.06 9.47
N GLU A 75 -2.07 -2.23 9.34
CA GLU A 75 -1.34 -3.50 9.41
C GLU A 75 -0.63 -3.84 8.10
N THR A 76 -1.13 -3.36 6.95
CA THR A 76 -0.52 -3.61 5.64
C THR A 76 0.88 -3.00 5.51
N ARG A 77 1.27 -2.05 6.38
CA ARG A 77 2.64 -1.52 6.47
C ARG A 77 3.70 -2.59 6.73
N ARG A 78 3.29 -3.72 7.32
CA ARG A 78 4.16 -4.89 7.57
C ARG A 78 4.53 -5.63 6.27
N LEU A 79 3.70 -5.49 5.23
CA LEU A 79 3.93 -6.09 3.91
C LEU A 79 4.58 -5.08 2.96
N LEU A 80 4.02 -3.87 2.87
CA LEU A 80 4.55 -2.79 2.05
C LEU A 80 4.77 -1.55 2.94
N PRO A 81 6.02 -1.17 3.25
CA PRO A 81 6.28 0.01 4.05
C PRO A 81 5.74 1.28 3.38
N TYR A 82 4.98 2.08 4.14
CA TYR A 82 4.49 3.39 3.75
C TYR A 82 4.53 4.36 4.94
N ARG A 83 4.57 5.66 4.65
CA ARG A 83 4.51 6.75 5.64
C ARG A 83 3.07 7.13 5.95
N GLN A 84 2.23 7.14 4.92
CA GLN A 84 0.82 7.51 5.01
C GLN A 84 0.00 6.50 4.19
N ALA A 85 -1.14 6.07 4.73
CA ALA A 85 -2.13 5.34 3.97
C ALA A 85 -3.51 5.97 4.17
N ALA A 86 -4.33 5.93 3.13
CA ALA A 86 -5.73 6.33 3.21
C ALA A 86 -6.59 5.35 2.42
N LEU A 87 -7.68 4.91 3.04
CA LEU A 87 -8.71 4.11 2.39
C LEU A 87 -9.89 5.02 2.05
N ALA A 88 -10.29 5.01 0.79
CA ALA A 88 -11.45 5.73 0.31
C ALA A 88 -12.51 4.79 -0.28
N GLU A 89 -13.77 5.08 0.02
CA GLU A 89 -14.91 4.34 -0.49
C GLU A 89 -15.65 5.15 -1.56
N GLY A 90 -16.14 4.46 -2.59
CA GLY A 90 -16.84 5.05 -3.71
C GLY A 90 -15.98 5.07 -4.99
N ALA A 91 -16.56 4.54 -6.06
CA ALA A 91 -15.90 4.47 -7.37
C ALA A 91 -15.78 5.84 -8.05
N ILE A 92 -16.87 6.63 -7.97
CA ILE A 92 -17.05 7.87 -8.75
C ILE A 92 -16.64 9.11 -7.94
N ARG A 93 -17.03 9.16 -6.67
CA ARG A 93 -16.66 10.22 -5.73
C ARG A 93 -16.05 9.56 -4.50
N PRO A 94 -14.75 9.21 -4.56
CA PRO A 94 -14.09 8.54 -3.44
C PRO A 94 -14.11 9.44 -2.21
N LYS A 95 -14.48 8.88 -1.07
CA LYS A 95 -14.42 9.57 0.22
C LYS A 95 -13.47 8.83 1.15
N PRO A 96 -12.42 9.47 1.68
CA PRO A 96 -11.58 8.90 2.72
C PRO A 96 -12.44 8.49 3.92
N VAL A 97 -12.36 7.21 4.28
CA VAL A 97 -13.07 6.61 5.42
C VAL A 97 -12.14 6.14 6.51
N ALA A 98 -10.84 5.98 6.21
CA ALA A 98 -9.81 5.69 7.18
C ALA A 98 -8.45 6.22 6.71
N LEU A 99 -7.59 6.53 7.68
CA LEU A 99 -6.26 7.08 7.51
C LEU A 99 -5.32 6.32 8.46
N SER A 100 -4.07 6.16 8.07
CA SER A 100 -3.06 5.54 8.92
C SER A 100 -2.78 6.39 10.17
N ASP A 101 -2.52 5.72 11.29
CA ASP A 101 -2.08 6.34 12.55
C ASP A 101 -3.06 7.33 13.22
N VAL A 102 -4.29 7.45 12.70
CA VAL A 102 -5.35 8.26 13.30
C VAL A 102 -6.62 7.43 13.54
N PRO A 103 -7.37 7.69 14.62
CA PRO A 103 -8.57 6.92 14.99
C PRO A 103 -9.80 7.24 14.13
N GLY A 104 -9.77 8.33 13.36
CA GLY A 104 -10.89 8.76 12.53
C GLY A 104 -10.48 9.83 11.51
N VAL A 105 -11.34 10.07 10.54
CA VAL A 105 -11.11 11.03 9.45
C VAL A 105 -11.68 12.40 9.84
N GLU A 106 -10.81 13.39 10.01
CA GLU A 106 -11.20 14.78 10.19
C GLU A 106 -11.41 15.46 8.83
N ARG A 107 -12.68 15.68 8.44
CA ARG A 107 -13.03 16.19 7.10
C ARG A 107 -12.53 17.60 6.81
N THR A 108 -12.36 18.42 7.84
CA THR A 108 -11.87 19.80 7.73
C THR A 108 -10.35 19.89 7.69
N ALA A 109 -9.64 18.79 7.93
CA ALA A 109 -8.19 18.78 7.88
C ALA A 109 -7.71 19.11 6.45
N PRO A 110 -6.69 20.00 6.29
CA PRO A 110 -6.17 20.37 4.98
C PRO A 110 -5.77 19.16 4.13
N TYR A 111 -5.11 18.17 4.75
CA TYR A 111 -4.71 16.93 4.09
C TYR A 111 -5.91 16.16 3.53
N VAL A 112 -7.00 16.02 4.30
CA VAL A 112 -8.19 15.25 3.87
C VAL A 112 -8.92 15.96 2.74
N THR A 113 -9.08 17.28 2.85
CA THR A 113 -9.72 18.08 1.80
C THR A 113 -8.94 18.02 0.49
N TRP A 114 -7.61 18.11 0.57
CA TRP A 114 -6.73 17.93 -0.58
C TRP A 114 -6.82 16.52 -1.16
N LEU A 115 -6.76 15.49 -0.30
CA LEU A 115 -6.80 14.09 -0.71
C LEU A 115 -8.12 13.71 -1.39
N GLU A 116 -9.26 14.23 -0.91
CA GLU A 116 -10.56 14.06 -1.56
C GLU A 116 -10.55 14.58 -3.01
N ARG A 117 -9.94 15.74 -3.24
CA ARG A 117 -9.82 16.32 -4.58
C ARG A 117 -8.88 15.52 -5.48
N VAL A 118 -7.74 15.07 -4.93
CA VAL A 118 -6.78 14.20 -5.62
C VAL A 118 -7.44 12.90 -6.05
N LEU A 119 -8.07 12.19 -5.12
CA LEU A 119 -8.76 10.93 -5.42
C LEU A 119 -9.92 11.12 -6.40
N GLY A 120 -10.66 12.22 -6.28
CA GLY A 120 -11.72 12.58 -7.23
C GLY A 120 -11.20 12.75 -8.67
N HIS A 121 -10.06 13.44 -8.83
CA HIS A 121 -9.42 13.61 -10.12
C HIS A 121 -8.93 12.27 -10.70
N LEU A 122 -8.24 11.47 -9.89
CA LEU A 122 -7.68 10.19 -10.32
C LEU A 122 -8.77 9.16 -10.67
N ALA A 123 -9.87 9.14 -9.90
CA ALA A 123 -11.02 8.29 -10.19
C ALA A 123 -11.76 8.70 -11.48
N ALA A 124 -11.82 10.00 -11.78
CA ALA A 124 -12.36 10.47 -13.06
C ALA A 124 -11.48 10.01 -14.23
N ALA A 125 -10.16 10.20 -14.14
CA ALA A 125 -9.22 9.75 -15.16
C ALA A 125 -9.30 8.23 -15.40
N HIS A 126 -9.38 7.42 -14.34
CA HIS A 126 -9.53 5.97 -14.47
C HIS A 126 -10.85 5.60 -15.16
N ARG A 127 -11.97 6.25 -14.81
CA ARG A 127 -13.26 6.01 -15.48
C ARG A 127 -13.18 6.32 -16.97
N ASP A 128 -12.50 7.39 -17.35
CA ASP A 128 -12.34 7.78 -18.75
C ASP A 128 -11.51 6.74 -19.51
N GLN A 129 -10.47 6.16 -18.89
CA GLN A 129 -9.71 5.04 -19.43
C GLN A 129 -10.57 3.79 -19.61
N VAL A 130 -11.37 3.40 -18.61
CA VAL A 130 -12.31 2.27 -18.71
C VAL A 130 -13.32 2.50 -19.84
N LYS A 131 -13.84 3.73 -19.98
CA LYS A 131 -14.77 4.09 -21.06
C LYS A 131 -14.10 4.01 -22.42
N ALA A 132 -12.86 4.50 -22.55
CA ALA A 132 -12.09 4.44 -23.79
C ALA A 132 -11.80 2.99 -24.22
N LEU A 133 -11.41 2.11 -23.28
CA LEU A 133 -11.20 0.68 -23.56
C LEU A 133 -12.48 0.00 -24.06
N LYS A 134 -13.63 0.29 -23.44
CA LYS A 134 -14.92 -0.28 -23.86
C LYS A 134 -15.44 0.26 -25.19
N ALA A 135 -15.04 1.49 -25.55
CA ALA A 135 -15.38 2.10 -26.83
C ALA A 135 -14.44 1.69 -27.96
N ALA A 136 -13.27 1.12 -27.65
CA ALA A 136 -12.35 0.63 -28.66
C ALA A 136 -13.02 -0.50 -29.46
N PRO A 137 -12.97 -0.47 -30.80
CA PRO A 137 -13.53 -1.53 -31.62
C PRO A 137 -12.87 -2.86 -31.24
N ALA A 138 -13.69 -3.91 -31.07
CA ALA A 138 -13.21 -5.24 -30.75
C ALA A 138 -12.06 -5.62 -31.69
N PRO A 139 -10.93 -6.13 -31.18
CA PRO A 139 -9.82 -6.51 -32.03
C PRO A 139 -10.34 -7.49 -33.08
N VAL A 140 -10.21 -7.11 -34.36
CA VAL A 140 -10.46 -8.01 -35.49
C VAL A 140 -9.64 -9.26 -35.22
N PRO A 141 -10.21 -10.48 -35.26
CA PRO A 141 -9.49 -11.68 -34.85
C PRO A 141 -8.35 -11.96 -35.84
N ALA A 142 -7.17 -11.43 -35.54
CA ALA A 142 -5.94 -11.83 -36.20
C ALA A 142 -5.51 -13.18 -35.61
N ALA A 143 -5.48 -14.19 -36.48
CA ALA A 143 -4.80 -15.48 -36.39
C ALA A 143 -4.64 -16.11 -34.98
N GLN A 144 -5.23 -17.29 -34.81
CA GLN A 144 -5.13 -18.15 -33.63
C GLN A 144 -3.69 -18.14 -33.04
N PRO A 145 -3.54 -17.89 -31.73
CA PRO A 145 -2.22 -17.82 -31.12
C PRO A 145 -1.55 -19.20 -31.15
N LEU A 146 -0.24 -19.22 -31.46
CA LEU A 146 0.60 -20.41 -31.29
C LEU A 146 0.41 -20.98 -29.88
N ALA A 147 0.16 -22.29 -29.81
CA ALA A 147 -0.01 -23.03 -28.55
C ALA A 147 1.19 -22.81 -27.63
N GLY A 148 0.98 -22.13 -26.50
CA GLY A 148 1.98 -21.95 -25.44
C GLY A 148 2.10 -20.53 -24.88
N ALA A 149 1.57 -19.50 -25.54
CA ALA A 149 1.51 -18.16 -24.97
C ALA A 149 0.40 -18.09 -23.92
N ALA A 150 0.75 -17.78 -22.66
CA ALA A 150 -0.24 -17.42 -21.65
C ALA A 150 -1.13 -16.30 -22.22
N PRO A 151 -2.46 -16.38 -22.08
CA PRO A 151 -3.34 -15.34 -22.60
C PRO A 151 -2.90 -14.01 -21.98
N ALA A 152 -2.64 -13.01 -22.83
CA ALA A 152 -2.36 -11.67 -22.36
C ALA A 152 -3.51 -11.25 -21.41
N PRO A 153 -3.20 -10.69 -20.22
CA PRO A 153 -4.23 -10.31 -19.28
C PRO A 153 -5.23 -9.39 -19.99
N ALA A 154 -6.52 -9.58 -19.71
CA ALA A 154 -7.55 -8.70 -20.26
C ALA A 154 -7.19 -7.23 -19.91
N PRO A 155 -7.29 -6.28 -20.86
CA PRO A 155 -6.86 -4.90 -20.66
C PRO A 155 -7.58 -4.22 -19.49
N GLU A 156 -8.76 -4.72 -19.11
CA GLU A 156 -9.52 -4.28 -17.94
C GLU A 156 -8.83 -4.65 -16.61
N ALA A 157 -8.16 -5.80 -16.54
CA ALA A 157 -7.41 -6.23 -15.35
C ALA A 157 -6.14 -5.40 -15.13
N GLU A 158 -5.59 -4.82 -16.19
CA GLU A 158 -4.43 -3.93 -16.12
C GLU A 158 -4.76 -2.60 -15.45
N LEU A 159 -5.98 -2.09 -15.67
CA LEU A 159 -6.47 -0.88 -15.00
C LEU A 159 -6.70 -1.07 -13.49
N LEU A 160 -6.81 -2.32 -13.01
CA LEU A 160 -6.96 -2.64 -11.59
C LEU A 160 -5.62 -2.74 -10.86
N LYS A 161 -4.48 -2.69 -11.57
CA LYS A 161 -3.16 -2.76 -10.94
C LYS A 161 -2.84 -1.47 -10.17
N PRO A 162 -2.04 -1.56 -9.09
CA PRO A 162 -1.50 -0.39 -8.41
C PRO A 162 -0.71 0.51 -9.36
N ARG A 163 -1.00 1.81 -9.36
CA ARG A 163 -0.36 2.80 -10.23
C ARG A 163 0.39 3.83 -9.42
N LEU A 164 1.61 4.17 -9.84
CA LEU A 164 2.36 5.30 -9.30
C LEU A 164 1.66 6.62 -9.67
N VAL A 165 1.49 7.50 -8.69
CA VAL A 165 0.96 8.85 -8.87
C VAL A 165 2.08 9.84 -8.61
N THR A 166 2.24 10.76 -9.55
CA THR A 166 3.18 11.87 -9.49
C THR A 166 2.43 13.20 -9.55
N PRO A 167 3.05 14.32 -9.17
CA PRO A 167 2.44 15.64 -9.32
C PRO A 167 2.00 15.97 -10.77
N ALA A 168 2.61 15.36 -11.79
CA ALA A 168 2.24 15.54 -13.19
C ALA A 168 0.89 14.89 -13.56
N ASP A 169 0.41 13.94 -12.74
CA ASP A 169 -0.90 13.32 -12.90
C ASP A 169 -2.05 14.18 -12.33
N LEU A 170 -1.74 15.36 -11.78
CA LEU A 170 -2.70 16.20 -11.07
C LEU A 170 -2.85 17.59 -11.70
N PRO A 171 -4.00 18.26 -11.48
CA PRO A 171 -4.14 19.69 -11.71
C PRO A 171 -3.09 20.50 -10.92
N GLN A 172 -2.68 21.63 -11.49
CA GLN A 172 -1.60 22.47 -10.95
C GLN A 172 -1.83 22.82 -9.48
N GLU A 173 -3.06 23.16 -9.07
CA GLU A 173 -3.34 23.58 -7.69
C GLU A 173 -3.15 22.43 -6.68
N LEU A 174 -3.39 21.19 -7.10
CA LEU A 174 -3.19 20.01 -6.24
C LEU A 174 -1.73 19.57 -6.23
N ALA A 175 -1.04 19.72 -7.37
CA ALA A 175 0.38 19.43 -7.50
C ALA A 175 1.24 20.36 -6.63
N GLU A 176 0.92 21.66 -6.60
CA GLU A 176 1.64 22.66 -5.80
C GLU A 176 1.52 22.40 -4.29
N ALA A 177 0.37 21.92 -3.83
CA ALA A 177 0.14 21.60 -2.41
C ALA A 177 0.77 20.26 -1.97
N TRP A 178 1.21 19.42 -2.92
CA TRP A 178 1.70 18.07 -2.63
C TRP A 178 2.90 18.05 -1.66
N PRO A 179 3.97 18.86 -1.84
CA PRO A 179 5.16 18.75 -1.00
C PRO A 179 4.91 19.04 0.48
N GLU A 180 3.89 19.85 0.78
CA GLU A 180 3.48 20.18 2.14
C GLU A 180 2.62 19.08 2.77
N LEU A 181 1.75 18.45 1.97
CA LEU A 181 0.69 17.58 2.48
C LEU A 181 1.01 16.09 2.41
N ALA A 182 1.76 15.64 1.40
CA ALA A 182 1.97 14.23 1.10
C ALA A 182 3.46 13.84 1.09
N ALA A 183 3.73 12.53 1.02
CA ALA A 183 5.07 12.05 0.78
C ALA A 183 5.41 12.14 -0.73
N PRO A 184 6.68 12.26 -1.12
CA PRO A 184 7.10 12.45 -2.52
C PRO A 184 6.57 11.40 -3.51
N HIS A 185 6.38 10.16 -3.08
CA HIS A 185 5.90 9.08 -3.94
C HIS A 185 4.58 8.53 -3.40
N ALA A 186 3.59 8.40 -4.30
CA ALA A 186 2.32 7.79 -3.96
C ALA A 186 1.97 6.65 -4.91
N LEU A 187 1.33 5.62 -4.37
CA LEU A 187 0.79 4.48 -5.07
C LEU A 187 -0.72 4.47 -4.85
N LEU A 188 -1.48 4.47 -5.95
CA LEU A 188 -2.93 4.36 -5.94
C LEU A 188 -3.32 2.93 -6.34
N CYS A 189 -4.01 2.23 -5.46
CA CYS A 189 -4.50 0.87 -5.71
C CYS A 189 -6.03 0.89 -5.83
N PRO A 190 -6.61 0.59 -7.00
CA PRO A 190 -8.04 0.38 -7.15
C PRO A 190 -8.49 -0.85 -6.34
N LEU A 191 -9.57 -0.73 -5.57
CA LEU A 191 -10.16 -1.85 -4.84
C LEU A 191 -11.42 -2.30 -5.58
N ALA A 192 -11.35 -3.44 -6.26
CA ALA A 192 -12.46 -4.01 -7.01
C ALA A 192 -13.19 -5.14 -6.29
N ASP A 193 -14.45 -5.36 -6.65
CA ASP A 193 -15.20 -6.57 -6.28
C ASP A 193 -14.81 -7.78 -7.16
N ARG A 194 -15.50 -8.91 -6.96
CA ARG A 194 -15.22 -10.15 -7.72
C ARG A 194 -15.56 -10.01 -9.20
N GLU A 195 -16.44 -9.07 -9.51
CA GLU A 195 -16.90 -8.72 -10.85
C GLU A 195 -15.96 -7.71 -11.53
N GLY A 196 -14.88 -7.29 -10.87
CA GLY A 196 -13.89 -6.35 -11.40
C GLY A 196 -14.33 -4.89 -11.36
N GLN A 197 -15.44 -4.57 -10.67
CA GLN A 197 -15.89 -3.19 -10.52
C GLN A 197 -15.17 -2.52 -9.35
N VAL A 198 -14.54 -1.38 -9.61
CA VAL A 198 -13.92 -0.57 -8.54
C VAL A 198 -15.00 -0.11 -7.55
N ARG A 199 -14.81 -0.43 -6.27
CA ARG A 199 -15.66 -0.02 -5.13
C ARG A 199 -15.02 1.05 -4.28
N GLY A 200 -13.69 1.17 -4.34
CA GLY A 200 -12.92 2.12 -3.56
C GLY A 200 -11.47 2.20 -4.00
N TRP A 201 -10.67 2.91 -3.22
CA TRP A 201 -9.30 3.25 -3.55
C TRP A 201 -8.43 3.19 -2.30
N LEU A 202 -7.23 2.62 -2.42
CA LEU A 202 -6.20 2.66 -1.40
C LEU A 202 -5.06 3.56 -1.87
N TRP A 203 -4.81 4.62 -1.12
CA TRP A 203 -3.70 5.54 -1.32
C TRP A 203 -2.58 5.18 -0.36
N LEU A 204 -1.37 4.95 -0.86
CA LEU A 204 -0.18 4.69 -0.06
C LEU A 204 0.91 5.68 -0.46
N ALA A 205 1.42 6.47 0.47
CA ALA A 205 2.49 7.43 0.21
C ALA A 205 3.71 7.16 1.08
N ARG A 206 4.90 7.29 0.49
CA ARG A 206 6.18 7.06 1.18
C ARG A 206 7.31 7.91 0.59
N ASP A 207 8.38 8.10 1.35
CA ASP A 207 9.54 8.89 0.92
C ASP A 207 10.40 8.16 -0.14
N PRO A 208 10.81 6.89 0.03
CA PRO A 208 11.51 6.17 -1.03
C PRO A 208 10.58 5.80 -2.20
N GLY A 209 11.07 5.85 -3.44
CA GLY A 209 10.28 5.46 -4.62
C GLY A 209 9.72 4.04 -4.53
N PHE A 210 8.56 3.80 -5.14
CA PHE A 210 8.00 2.46 -5.30
C PHE A 210 8.81 1.64 -6.30
N ALA A 211 9.21 0.43 -5.91
CA ALA A 211 9.90 -0.49 -6.80
C ALA A 211 8.89 -1.12 -7.79
N PRO A 212 9.32 -1.63 -8.95
CA PRO A 212 8.41 -2.31 -9.88
C PRO A 212 7.65 -3.49 -9.23
N ALA A 213 8.27 -4.18 -8.27
CA ALA A 213 7.63 -5.27 -7.51
C ALA A 213 6.44 -4.79 -6.66
N ASP A 214 6.41 -3.52 -6.25
CA ASP A 214 5.32 -2.95 -5.46
C ASP A 214 4.05 -2.70 -6.32
N GLN A 215 4.18 -2.74 -7.65
CA GLN A 215 3.08 -2.55 -8.60
C GLN A 215 2.39 -3.87 -9.00
N VAL A 216 2.84 -5.00 -8.43
CA VAL A 216 2.32 -6.36 -8.69
C VAL A 216 1.52 -6.90 -7.48
N LEU A 217 1.19 -6.04 -6.51
CA LEU A 217 0.42 -6.40 -5.30
C LEU A 217 -1.00 -6.88 -5.61
#